data_AF-A0A150AHB6-F1
#
_entry.id   AF-A0A150AHB6-F1
#
_cell.length_a   1.000
_cell.length_b   1.000
_cell.length_c   1.000
_cell.angle_alpha   90.00
_cell.angle_beta   90.00
_cell.angle_gamma   90.00
#
_symmetry.space_group_name_H-M   'P 1'
#
loop_
_entity.id
_entity.type
_entity.pdbx_description
1 polymer ?
#
loop_
_entity_poly.entity_id
_entity_poly.type
_entity_poly.pdbx_seq_one_letter_code
_entity_poly.pdbx_strand_id
1 'polypeptide(L)'
;MKKGEYNLAYNKYHNSYYEYSNYLGGDILEKNKLCKAVEHNLDNTINSYLTYISSSHINPRQDFILRLKRAIKSKDLYALRFLLFLTEKLDLEDLSDEFVQVIKIFEIDKELNNLELSVIEWIIEYWLEFDNHMVIDSLKHIYFIKPTNYLSLHIKSLTLLSSIATKEAVEVITMYLNHPEEYIREEAEECLKYI
;
A
#
# COMPACT_ATOMS: atom_id res chain seq x y z
N MET A 1 26.38 -10.34 6.65
CA MET A 1 25.81 -9.13 7.31
C MET A 1 25.21 -9.56 8.64
N LYS A 2 25.53 -8.91 9.77
CA LYS A 2 24.98 -9.31 11.09
C LYS A 2 23.58 -8.71 11.24
N LYS A 3 22.66 -9.41 11.91
CA LYS A 3 21.27 -8.98 12.24
C LYS A 3 21.14 -7.51 12.73
N GLY A 4 22.21 -6.95 13.30
CA GLY A 4 22.27 -5.54 13.73
C GLY A 4 22.32 -4.50 12.60
N GLU A 5 22.86 -4.82 11.42
CA GLU A 5 23.00 -3.86 10.31
C GLU A 5 21.65 -3.61 9.62
N TYR A 6 20.82 -4.63 9.47
CA TYR A 6 19.42 -4.49 9.02
C TYR A 6 18.61 -3.61 9.99
N ASN A 7 18.67 -3.89 11.29
CA ASN A 7 17.93 -3.12 12.30
C ASN A 7 18.37 -1.65 12.29
N LEU A 8 19.67 -1.38 12.07
CA LEU A 8 20.20 -0.01 11.99
C LEU A 8 19.68 0.73 10.76
N ALA A 9 19.67 0.08 9.59
CA ALA A 9 19.17 0.67 8.35
C ALA A 9 17.65 0.89 8.40
N TYR A 10 16.89 -0.11 8.88
CA TYR A 10 15.46 -0.01 9.11
C TYR A 10 15.11 1.14 10.07
N ASN A 11 15.83 1.27 11.20
CA ASN A 11 15.61 2.38 12.14
C ASN A 11 15.92 3.75 11.51
N LYS A 12 16.93 3.85 10.64
CA LYS A 12 17.22 5.10 9.91
C LYS A 12 16.10 5.45 8.93
N TYR A 13 15.60 4.48 8.18
CA TYR A 13 14.44 4.68 7.30
C TYR A 13 13.20 5.08 8.11
N HIS A 14 12.90 4.34 9.19
CA HIS A 14 11.77 4.61 10.09
C HIS A 14 11.80 6.03 10.63
N ASN A 15 12.94 6.47 11.17
CA ASN A 15 13.09 7.83 11.70
C ASN A 15 12.98 8.90 10.61
N SER A 16 13.60 8.68 9.44
CA SER A 16 13.54 9.64 8.32
C SER A 16 12.12 9.80 7.78
N TYR A 17 11.38 8.69 7.68
CA TYR A 17 9.99 8.70 7.21
C TYR A 17 9.04 9.28 8.27
N TYR A 18 9.28 8.99 9.56
CA TYR A 18 8.56 9.60 10.68
C TYR A 18 8.71 11.13 10.67
N GLU A 19 9.93 11.63 10.46
CA GLU A 19 10.19 13.07 10.32
C GLU A 19 9.47 13.65 9.10
N TYR A 20 9.54 12.98 7.94
CA TYR A 20 8.85 13.43 6.73
C TYR A 20 7.31 13.50 6.89
N SER A 21 6.70 12.46 7.45
CA SER A 21 5.24 12.37 7.60
C SER A 21 4.67 13.42 8.58
N ASN A 22 5.44 13.83 9.58
CA ASN A 22 5.07 14.91 10.49
C ASN A 22 5.37 16.32 9.92
N TYR A 23 6.17 16.41 8.85
CA TYR A 23 6.62 17.67 8.25
C TYR A 23 5.81 18.09 7.00
N LEU A 24 4.54 17.71 6.93
CA LEU A 24 3.69 17.97 5.75
C LEU A 24 3.30 19.46 5.55
N GLY A 25 3.78 20.38 6.40
CA GLY A 25 3.51 21.83 6.32
C GLY A 25 4.72 22.73 6.01
N GLY A 26 5.90 22.17 5.74
CA GLY A 26 7.13 22.95 5.47
C GLY A 26 7.29 23.41 4.02
N ASP A 27 8.31 24.26 3.77
CA ASP A 27 8.68 24.73 2.43
C ASP A 27 9.04 23.54 1.50
N ILE A 28 8.64 23.64 0.23
CA ILE A 28 8.91 22.71 -0.86
C ILE A 28 10.38 22.27 -0.91
N LEU A 29 11.32 23.18 -0.64
CA LEU A 29 12.75 22.86 -0.66
C LEU A 29 13.14 21.87 0.44
N GLU A 30 12.59 22.01 1.65
CA GLU A 30 12.86 21.12 2.78
C GLU A 30 12.13 19.78 2.60
N LYS A 31 10.91 19.82 2.08
CA LYS A 31 10.17 18.61 1.68
C LYS A 31 10.97 17.77 0.69
N ASN A 32 11.56 18.39 -0.34
CA ASN A 32 12.39 17.69 -1.33
C ASN A 32 13.68 17.12 -0.74
N LYS A 33 14.29 17.78 0.25
CA LYS A 33 15.47 17.25 0.96
C LYS A 33 15.11 16.03 1.81
N LEU A 34 13.99 16.09 2.55
CA LEU A 34 13.48 14.97 3.33
C LEU A 34 13.11 13.79 2.43
N CYS A 35 12.43 14.01 1.29
CA CYS A 35 12.16 12.95 0.31
C CYS A 35 13.45 12.25 -0.13
N LYS A 36 14.47 12.99 -0.56
CA LYS A 36 15.75 12.41 -1.00
C LYS A 36 16.47 11.66 0.11
N ALA A 37 16.37 12.12 1.36
CA ALA A 37 16.94 11.43 2.50
C ALA A 37 16.21 10.11 2.80
N VAL A 38 14.88 10.11 2.71
CA VAL A 38 14.04 8.91 2.83
C VAL A 38 14.36 7.91 1.72
N GLU A 39 14.43 8.36 0.47
CA GLU A 39 14.78 7.53 -0.70
C GLU A 39 16.17 6.92 -0.57
N HIS A 40 17.19 7.73 -0.24
CA HIS A 40 18.55 7.24 -0.06
C HIS A 40 18.66 6.22 1.09
N ASN A 41 17.94 6.47 2.20
CA ASN A 41 17.90 5.54 3.32
C ASN A 41 17.11 4.27 2.98
N LEU A 42 16.07 4.37 2.15
CA LEU A 42 15.31 3.23 1.64
C LEU A 42 16.21 2.33 0.79
N ASP A 43 16.92 2.87 -0.20
CA ASP A 43 17.84 2.11 -1.06
C ASP A 43 18.92 1.39 -0.26
N ASN A 44 19.55 2.09 0.69
CA ASN A 44 20.54 1.49 1.58
C ASN A 44 19.94 0.37 2.44
N THR A 45 18.71 0.54 2.91
CA THR A 45 18.00 -0.46 3.73
C THR A 45 17.60 -1.67 2.92
N ILE A 46 17.13 -1.48 1.69
CA ILE A 46 16.82 -2.55 0.73
C ILE A 46 18.10 -3.33 0.41
N ASN A 47 19.19 -2.65 0.03
CA ASN A 47 20.46 -3.32 -0.29
C ASN A 47 21.03 -4.10 0.90
N SER A 48 20.90 -3.54 2.10
CA SER A 48 21.26 -4.22 3.35
C SER A 48 20.39 -5.48 3.54
N TYR A 49 19.09 -5.38 3.35
CA TYR A 49 18.17 -6.52 3.46
C TYR A 49 18.50 -7.63 2.43
N LEU A 50 18.70 -7.27 1.17
CA LEU A 50 19.08 -8.21 0.10
C LEU A 50 20.41 -8.91 0.39
N THR A 51 21.40 -8.16 0.90
CA THR A 51 22.70 -8.70 1.32
C THR A 51 22.58 -9.62 2.53
N TYR A 52 21.70 -9.29 3.48
CA TYR A 52 21.41 -10.16 4.62
C TYR A 52 20.80 -11.49 4.18
N ILE A 53 19.77 -11.46 3.31
CA ILE A 53 19.13 -12.68 2.84
C ILE A 53 20.12 -13.55 2.06
N SER A 54 20.86 -12.96 1.12
CA SER A 54 21.83 -13.69 0.30
C SER A 54 22.93 -14.33 1.14
N SER A 55 23.43 -13.63 2.16
CA SER A 55 24.47 -14.15 3.06
C SER A 55 23.97 -15.14 4.11
N SER A 56 22.66 -15.24 4.33
CA SER A 56 22.07 -16.10 5.36
C SER A 56 21.46 -17.39 4.83
N HIS A 57 21.49 -17.63 3.51
CA HIS A 57 20.81 -18.75 2.84
C HIS A 57 19.31 -18.87 3.20
N ILE A 58 18.67 -17.74 3.52
CA ILE A 58 17.26 -17.68 3.88
C ILE A 58 16.44 -17.57 2.59
N ASN A 59 15.29 -18.22 2.52
CA ASN A 59 14.35 -18.02 1.42
C ASN A 59 13.77 -16.58 1.50
N PRO A 60 13.98 -15.71 0.49
CA PRO A 60 13.55 -14.31 0.52
C PRO A 60 12.05 -14.15 0.74
N ARG A 61 11.23 -14.98 0.06
CA ARG A 61 9.77 -14.96 0.16
C ARG A 61 9.30 -15.34 1.57
N GLN A 62 9.90 -16.37 2.17
CA GLN A 62 9.52 -16.81 3.52
C GLN A 62 9.87 -15.76 4.59
N ASP A 63 11.05 -15.13 4.50
CA ASP A 63 11.42 -14.04 5.43
C ASP A 63 10.53 -12.82 5.25
N PHE A 64 10.21 -12.48 4.00
CA PHE A 64 9.28 -11.41 3.65
C PHE A 64 7.90 -11.65 4.28
N ILE A 65 7.27 -12.81 4.01
CA ILE A 65 5.94 -13.15 4.55
C ILE A 65 5.97 -13.15 6.09
N LEU A 66 7.04 -13.66 6.71
CA LEU A 66 7.17 -13.64 8.17
C LEU A 66 7.18 -12.22 8.74
N ARG A 67 7.91 -11.30 8.09
CA ARG A 67 7.97 -9.89 8.49
C ARG A 67 6.66 -9.17 8.23
N LEU A 68 6.01 -9.45 7.10
CA LEU A 68 4.70 -8.91 6.77
C LEU A 68 3.66 -9.33 7.80
N LYS A 69 3.58 -10.61 8.17
CA LYS A 69 2.69 -11.10 9.24
C LYS A 69 2.97 -10.43 10.59
N ARG A 70 4.24 -10.15 10.92
CA ARG A 70 4.61 -9.41 12.15
C ARG A 70 4.18 -7.95 12.09
N ALA A 71 4.40 -7.28 10.97
CA ALA A 71 3.99 -5.89 10.75
C ALA A 71 2.46 -5.77 10.83
N ILE A 72 1.73 -6.69 10.18
CA ILE A 72 0.27 -6.80 10.26
C ILE A 72 -0.19 -6.94 11.71
N LYS A 73 0.35 -7.94 12.43
CA LYS A 73 -0.01 -8.20 13.84
C LYS A 73 0.26 -7.02 14.77
N SER A 74 1.32 -6.26 14.52
CA SER A 74 1.71 -5.11 15.35
C SER A 74 1.08 -3.79 14.89
N LYS A 75 0.35 -3.79 13.77
CA LYS A 75 -0.14 -2.58 13.09
C LYS A 75 0.99 -1.57 12.81
N ASP A 76 2.21 -2.05 12.53
CA ASP A 76 3.37 -1.20 12.24
C ASP A 76 3.35 -0.74 10.77
N LEU A 77 2.75 0.43 10.56
CA LEU A 77 2.56 1.02 9.23
C LEU A 77 3.87 1.35 8.50
N TYR A 78 4.94 1.64 9.26
CA TYR A 78 6.26 1.93 8.68
C TYR A 78 6.94 0.65 8.21
N ALA A 79 6.81 -0.44 8.98
CA ALA A 79 7.22 -1.76 8.55
C ALA A 79 6.41 -2.22 7.32
N LEU A 80 5.10 -2.00 7.30
CA LEU A 80 4.26 -2.30 6.14
C LEU A 80 4.74 -1.52 4.91
N ARG A 81 4.89 -0.20 5.00
CA ARG A 81 5.37 0.62 3.88
C ARG A 81 6.74 0.18 3.37
N PHE A 82 7.67 -0.12 4.26
CA PHE A 82 8.99 -0.64 3.89
C PHE A 82 8.91 -2.00 3.17
N LEU A 83 8.08 -2.91 3.67
CA LEU A 83 7.89 -4.23 3.05
C LEU A 83 7.24 -4.09 1.66
N LEU A 84 6.30 -3.17 1.47
CA LEU A 84 5.75 -2.89 0.15
C LEU A 84 6.80 -2.37 -0.84
N PHE A 85 7.75 -1.54 -0.40
CA PHE A 85 8.87 -1.18 -1.29
C PHE A 85 9.80 -2.36 -1.63
N LEU A 86 9.89 -3.35 -0.74
CA LEU A 86 10.70 -4.54 -0.98
C LEU A 86 10.09 -5.48 -2.03
N THR A 87 8.77 -5.50 -2.21
CA THR A 87 8.12 -6.42 -3.16
C THR A 87 8.51 -6.13 -4.60
N GLU A 88 8.63 -4.85 -4.99
CA GLU A 88 9.12 -4.45 -6.32
C GLU A 88 10.57 -4.92 -6.58
N LYS A 89 11.37 -5.10 -5.53
CA LYS A 89 12.81 -5.44 -5.63
C LYS A 89 13.08 -6.94 -5.52
N LEU A 90 12.14 -7.68 -4.95
CA LEU A 90 12.27 -9.11 -4.68
C LEU A 90 11.59 -9.98 -5.72
N ASP A 91 10.93 -9.37 -6.72
CA ASP A 91 10.18 -10.07 -7.78
C ASP A 91 9.23 -11.12 -7.19
N LEU A 92 8.49 -10.71 -6.15
CA LEU A 92 7.58 -11.59 -5.44
C LEU A 92 6.24 -11.62 -6.17
N GLU A 93 6.04 -12.65 -6.99
CA GLU A 93 4.76 -12.92 -7.64
C GLU A 93 3.72 -13.41 -6.62
N ASP A 94 2.46 -12.99 -6.76
CA ASP A 94 1.30 -13.50 -6.00
C ASP A 94 1.42 -13.35 -4.47
N LEU A 95 1.28 -12.13 -3.96
CA LEU A 95 1.16 -11.79 -2.52
C LEU A 95 -0.28 -11.38 -2.13
N SER A 96 -1.24 -11.83 -2.93
CA SER A 96 -2.66 -11.48 -2.89
C SER A 96 -3.26 -11.63 -1.49
N ASP A 97 -3.11 -12.83 -0.92
CA ASP A 97 -3.67 -13.19 0.39
C ASP A 97 -3.08 -12.38 1.54
N GLU A 98 -1.77 -12.09 1.48
CA GLU A 98 -1.12 -11.25 2.49
C GLU A 98 -1.57 -9.79 2.39
N PHE A 99 -1.74 -9.24 1.19
CA PHE A 99 -2.19 -7.86 1.01
C PHE A 99 -3.65 -7.65 1.37
N VAL A 100 -4.52 -8.64 1.13
CA VAL A 100 -5.89 -8.65 1.66
C VAL A 100 -5.88 -8.52 3.19
N GLN A 101 -4.96 -9.21 3.87
CA GLN A 101 -4.82 -9.08 5.32
C GLN A 101 -4.33 -7.70 5.75
N VAL A 102 -3.48 -7.04 4.96
CA VAL A 102 -3.04 -5.66 5.25
C VAL A 102 -4.23 -4.70 5.17
N ILE A 103 -5.05 -4.78 4.13
CA ILE A 103 -6.22 -3.91 3.99
C ILE A 103 -7.20 -4.09 5.15
N LYS A 104 -7.42 -5.33 5.59
CA LYS A 104 -8.30 -5.65 6.73
C LYS A 104 -7.82 -5.10 8.09
N ILE A 105 -6.58 -4.62 8.21
CA ILE A 105 -6.10 -3.93 9.42
C ILE A 105 -6.74 -2.55 9.55
N PHE A 106 -7.02 -1.90 8.43
CA PHE A 106 -7.56 -0.55 8.41
C PHE A 106 -9.04 -0.61 8.78
N GLU A 107 -9.37 -0.02 9.93
CA GLU A 107 -10.73 0.05 10.43
C GLU A 107 -11.52 1.06 9.58
N ILE A 108 -12.56 0.56 8.91
CA ILE A 108 -13.38 1.28 7.94
C ILE A 108 -14.03 2.55 8.51
N ASP A 109 -14.31 2.55 9.82
CA ASP A 109 -15.07 3.63 10.48
C ASP A 109 -14.21 4.77 11.01
N LYS A 110 -12.88 4.72 10.81
CA LYS A 110 -11.95 5.73 11.29
C LYS A 110 -11.37 6.54 10.13
N GLU A 111 -11.17 7.85 10.35
CA GLU A 111 -10.35 8.66 9.45
C GLU A 111 -8.94 8.09 9.39
N LEU A 112 -8.54 7.64 8.19
CA LEU A 112 -7.21 7.13 7.92
C LEU A 112 -6.21 8.29 7.91
N ASN A 113 -5.04 8.08 8.49
CA ASN A 113 -3.92 9.02 8.37
C ASN A 113 -3.16 8.81 7.06
N ASN A 114 -2.38 9.82 6.65
CA ASN A 114 -1.64 9.82 5.37
C ASN A 114 -0.76 8.59 5.14
N LEU A 115 -0.19 8.00 6.19
CA LEU A 115 0.62 6.79 6.06
C LEU A 115 -0.25 5.55 5.79
N GLU A 116 -1.37 5.39 6.48
CA GLU A 116 -2.34 4.31 6.25
C GLU A 116 -2.81 4.30 4.79
N LEU A 117 -3.12 5.48 4.25
CA LEU A 117 -3.58 5.61 2.87
C LEU A 117 -2.50 5.33 1.86
N SER A 118 -1.28 5.83 2.10
CA SER A 118 -0.18 5.54 1.20
C SER A 118 0.04 4.03 1.07
N VAL A 119 -0.14 3.29 2.18
CA VAL A 119 -0.06 1.82 2.19
C VAL A 119 -1.20 1.21 1.36
N ILE A 120 -2.44 1.66 1.52
CA ILE A 120 -3.59 1.14 0.74
C ILE A 120 -3.45 1.48 -0.75
N GLU A 121 -3.10 2.73 -1.09
CA GLU A 121 -2.92 3.16 -2.48
C GLU A 121 -1.88 2.31 -3.20
N TRP A 122 -0.75 2.05 -2.55
CA TRP A 122 0.30 1.20 -3.14
C TRP A 122 -0.19 -0.24 -3.33
N ILE A 123 -0.96 -0.79 -2.38
CA ILE A 123 -1.51 -2.15 -2.52
C ILE A 123 -2.46 -2.24 -3.72
N ILE A 124 -3.29 -1.22 -3.94
CA ILE A 124 -4.20 -1.17 -5.11
C ILE A 124 -3.40 -1.03 -6.40
N GLU A 125 -2.36 -0.17 -6.43
CA GLU A 125 -1.47 -0.02 -7.57
C GLU A 125 -0.77 -1.34 -7.92
N TYR A 126 -0.29 -2.06 -6.91
CA TYR A 126 0.24 -3.40 -7.10
C TYR A 126 -0.81 -4.34 -7.71
N TRP A 127 -2.03 -4.39 -7.17
CA TRP A 127 -3.07 -5.26 -7.72
C TRP A 127 -3.50 -4.89 -9.15
N LEU A 128 -3.47 -3.60 -9.50
CA LEU A 128 -3.65 -3.12 -10.87
C LEU A 128 -2.57 -3.63 -11.81
N GLU A 129 -1.31 -3.64 -11.38
CA GLU A 129 -0.19 -4.13 -12.19
C GLU A 129 -0.28 -5.65 -12.46
N PHE A 130 -0.82 -6.42 -11.52
CA PHE A 130 -0.87 -7.88 -11.58
C PHE A 130 -2.25 -8.48 -11.95
N ASP A 131 -3.20 -7.64 -12.41
CA ASP A 131 -4.58 -8.00 -12.79
C ASP A 131 -5.27 -8.97 -11.81
N ASN A 132 -5.16 -8.65 -10.52
CA ASN A 132 -5.49 -9.60 -9.48
C ASN A 132 -6.99 -9.61 -9.15
N HIS A 133 -7.72 -10.56 -9.71
CA HIS A 133 -9.17 -10.65 -9.52
C HIS A 133 -9.62 -11.14 -8.12
N MET A 134 -8.70 -11.59 -7.24
CA MET A 134 -9.04 -12.10 -5.90
C MET A 134 -9.28 -10.99 -4.85
N VAL A 135 -9.31 -9.73 -5.28
CA VAL A 135 -9.26 -8.56 -4.39
C VAL A 135 -10.59 -7.83 -4.28
N ILE A 136 -11.65 -8.28 -4.97
CA ILE A 136 -12.98 -7.63 -5.00
C ILE A 136 -13.52 -7.34 -3.60
N ASP A 137 -13.42 -8.29 -2.67
CA ASP A 137 -13.83 -8.09 -1.27
C ASP A 137 -13.05 -6.94 -0.60
N SER A 138 -11.77 -6.79 -0.93
CA SER A 138 -10.93 -5.70 -0.42
C SER A 138 -11.26 -4.37 -1.09
N LEU A 139 -11.59 -4.37 -2.38
CA LEU A 139 -12.04 -3.17 -3.09
C LEU A 139 -13.42 -2.70 -2.62
N LYS A 140 -14.29 -3.64 -2.25
CA LYS A 140 -15.55 -3.35 -1.57
C LYS A 140 -15.32 -2.66 -0.23
N HIS A 141 -14.23 -2.97 0.49
CA HIS A 141 -13.89 -2.25 1.71
C HIS A 141 -13.50 -0.79 1.46
N ILE A 142 -12.93 -0.45 0.30
CA ILE A 142 -12.56 0.93 -0.06
C ILE A 142 -13.80 1.83 -0.19
N TYR A 143 -14.92 1.29 -0.68
CA TYR A 143 -16.18 2.04 -0.81
C TYR A 143 -16.59 2.76 0.48
N PHE A 144 -16.29 2.18 1.64
CA PHE A 144 -16.70 2.71 2.92
C PHE A 144 -15.72 3.73 3.53
N ILE A 145 -14.57 3.95 2.90
CA ILE A 145 -13.61 4.98 3.34
C ILE A 145 -14.19 6.36 3.04
N LYS A 146 -14.08 7.29 3.99
CA LYS A 146 -14.66 8.64 3.82
C LYS A 146 -13.99 9.40 2.67
N PRO A 147 -14.77 10.01 1.76
CA PRO A 147 -14.24 10.65 0.56
C PRO A 147 -13.52 11.98 0.75
N THR A 148 -13.85 12.73 1.80
CA THR A 148 -13.47 14.15 1.96
C THR A 148 -11.97 14.40 1.90
N ASN A 149 -11.15 13.35 1.94
CA ASN A 149 -9.71 13.42 1.81
C ASN A 149 -9.12 12.50 0.70
N TYR A 150 -9.88 11.57 0.10
CA TYR A 150 -9.31 10.39 -0.60
C TYR A 150 -9.99 9.99 -1.91
N LEU A 151 -10.37 10.98 -2.73
CA LEU A 151 -10.97 10.79 -4.04
C LEU A 151 -10.15 9.84 -4.96
N SER A 152 -8.83 9.94 -4.93
CA SER A 152 -7.90 9.11 -5.72
C SER A 152 -8.08 7.60 -5.47
N LEU A 153 -8.34 7.23 -4.22
CA LEU A 153 -8.46 5.84 -3.80
C LEU A 153 -9.70 5.17 -4.40
N HIS A 154 -10.83 5.88 -4.36
CA HIS A 154 -12.09 5.44 -4.94
C HIS A 154 -11.98 5.29 -6.45
N ILE A 155 -11.35 6.26 -7.14
CA ILE A 155 -11.13 6.18 -8.59
C ILE A 155 -10.28 4.96 -8.94
N LYS A 156 -9.12 4.76 -8.28
CA LYS A 156 -8.27 3.59 -8.52
C LYS A 156 -9.00 2.28 -8.26
N SER A 157 -9.80 2.22 -7.19
CA SER A 157 -10.65 1.06 -6.89
C SER A 157 -11.66 0.80 -8.01
N LEU A 158 -12.32 1.84 -8.54
CA LEU A 158 -13.27 1.72 -9.66
C LEU A 158 -12.57 1.26 -10.93
N THR A 159 -11.39 1.81 -11.26
CA THR A 159 -10.58 1.38 -12.41
C THR A 159 -10.23 -0.11 -12.31
N LEU A 160 -9.77 -0.59 -11.15
CA LEU A 160 -9.44 -2.00 -10.96
C LEU A 160 -10.68 -2.90 -11.02
N LEU A 161 -11.79 -2.50 -10.39
CA LEU A 161 -13.05 -3.24 -10.51
C LEU A 161 -13.50 -3.33 -11.99
N SER A 162 -13.32 -2.26 -12.75
CA SER A 162 -13.65 -2.23 -14.18
C SER A 162 -12.76 -3.14 -15.01
N SER A 163 -11.47 -3.27 -14.69
CA SER A 163 -10.59 -4.21 -15.40
C SER A 163 -10.92 -5.66 -15.08
N ILE A 164 -11.35 -5.94 -13.84
CA ILE A 164 -11.76 -7.28 -13.40
C ILE A 164 -13.02 -7.76 -14.15
N ALA A 165 -13.98 -6.86 -14.40
CA ALA A 165 -15.17 -7.11 -15.25
C ALA A 165 -16.01 -8.36 -14.88
N THR A 166 -15.90 -8.88 -13.66
CA THR A 166 -16.75 -9.99 -13.18
C THR A 166 -18.10 -9.46 -12.69
N LYS A 167 -19.09 -10.35 -12.58
CA LYS A 167 -20.39 -10.00 -11.99
C LYS A 167 -20.25 -9.38 -10.59
N GLU A 168 -19.36 -9.93 -9.77
CA GLU A 168 -19.11 -9.43 -8.41
C GLU A 168 -18.47 -8.03 -8.44
N ALA A 169 -17.55 -7.77 -9.38
CA ALA A 169 -16.98 -6.44 -9.55
C ALA A 169 -18.04 -5.41 -9.98
N VAL A 170 -18.93 -5.78 -10.91
CA VAL A 170 -20.07 -4.95 -11.34
C VAL A 170 -21.02 -4.65 -10.17
N GLU A 171 -21.27 -5.63 -9.29
CA GLU A 171 -22.06 -5.42 -8.07
C GLU A 171 -21.41 -4.37 -7.15
N VAL A 172 -20.09 -4.42 -6.97
CA VAL A 172 -19.36 -3.41 -6.19
C VAL A 172 -19.39 -2.04 -6.87
N ILE A 173 -19.15 -1.94 -8.18
CA ILE A 173 -19.25 -0.66 -8.91
C ILE A 173 -20.67 -0.07 -8.81
N THR A 174 -21.70 -0.92 -8.84
CA THR A 174 -23.09 -0.47 -8.66
C THR A 174 -23.32 0.14 -7.28
N MET A 175 -22.62 -0.31 -6.24
CA MET A 175 -22.67 0.35 -4.93
C MET A 175 -22.17 1.79 -4.99
N TYR A 176 -21.12 2.06 -5.78
CA TYR A 176 -20.54 3.40 -5.96
C TYR A 176 -21.49 4.40 -6.63
N LEU A 177 -22.54 3.95 -7.33
CA LEU A 177 -23.59 4.85 -7.85
C LEU A 177 -24.36 5.60 -6.75
N ASN A 178 -24.34 5.09 -5.51
CA ASN A 178 -24.96 5.73 -4.35
C ASN A 178 -23.95 6.45 -3.45
N HIS A 179 -22.70 6.61 -3.92
CA HIS A 179 -21.65 7.23 -3.13
C HIS A 179 -21.97 8.70 -2.83
N PRO A 180 -21.63 9.25 -1.64
CA PRO A 180 -21.96 10.63 -1.28
C PRO A 180 -21.32 11.69 -2.18
N GLU A 181 -20.10 11.45 -2.68
CA GLU A 181 -19.45 12.36 -3.63
C GLU A 181 -19.94 12.18 -5.06
N GLU A 182 -20.27 13.30 -5.71
CA GLU A 182 -20.74 13.35 -7.09
C GLU A 182 -19.73 12.79 -8.08
N TYR A 183 -18.47 13.25 -8.00
CA TYR A 183 -17.41 12.80 -8.90
C TYR A 183 -17.22 11.27 -8.87
N ILE A 184 -17.35 10.66 -7.69
CA ILE A 184 -17.22 9.20 -7.53
C ILE A 184 -18.40 8.47 -8.19
N ARG A 185 -19.61 9.04 -8.13
CA ARG A 185 -20.78 8.47 -8.83
C ARG A 185 -20.59 8.54 -10.34
N GLU A 186 -20.14 9.68 -10.86
CA GLU A 186 -19.86 9.88 -12.29
C GLU A 186 -18.82 8.88 -12.81
N GLU A 187 -17.73 8.68 -12.07
CA GLU A 187 -16.70 7.71 -12.42
C GLU A 187 -17.24 6.26 -12.43
N ALA A 188 -18.12 5.93 -11.48
CA ALA A 188 -18.75 4.60 -11.43
C ALA A 188 -19.70 4.37 -12.62
N GLU A 189 -20.49 5.38 -13.00
CA GLU A 189 -21.32 5.33 -14.21
C GLU A 189 -20.47 5.14 -15.46
N GLU A 190 -19.33 5.82 -15.55
CA GLU A 190 -18.42 5.69 -16.67
C GLU A 190 -17.80 4.28 -16.73
N CYS A 191 -17.31 3.76 -15.60
CA CYS A 191 -16.79 2.38 -15.51
C CYS A 191 -17.82 1.35 -16.00
N LEU A 192 -19.10 1.49 -15.62
CA LEU A 192 -20.15 0.57 -16.04
C LEU A 192 -20.44 0.58 -17.55
N LYS A 193 -20.07 1.65 -18.28
CA LYS A 193 -20.23 1.68 -19.75
C LYS A 193 -19.17 0.85 -20.49
N TYR A 194 -18.04 0.55 -19.83
CA TYR A 194 -16.87 -0.10 -20.42
C TYR A 194 -16.73 -1.59 -20.08
N ILE A 195 -17.69 -2.15 -19.33
CA ILE A 195 -17.75 -3.56 -18.88
C ILE A 195 -18.89 -4.28 -19.60
#